data_AF-A0A958NKW4-F1
#
_entry.id   AF-A0A958NKW4-F1
#
_cell.length_a   1.000
_cell.length_b   1.000
_cell.length_c   1.000
_cell.angle_alpha   90.00
_cell.angle_beta   90.00
_cell.angle_gamma   90.00
#
_symmetry.space_group_name_H-M   'P 1'
#
loop_
_entity.id
_entity.type
_entity.pdbx_description
1 polymer ?
#
loop_
_entity_poly.entity_id
_entity_poly.type
_entity_poly.pdbx_seq_one_letter_code
_entity_poly.pdbx_strand_id
1 'polypeptide(L)'
;MIEDKNPKRTPLSELGEFKLIDHLTEHFKINHKSTVKGIGDDAAVLSYGKKQIVVSTDLLVEGVHFDLSYVPLKHLGYKAVMVNLSDVYAMNAKATQITVSIAVSNRFPLEALEELYAGITTA
;
A
#
# COMPACT_ATOMS: atom_id res chain seq x y z
N MET A 1 33.13 -26.51 -13.36
CA MET A 1 32.76 -25.08 -13.16
C MET A 1 32.51 -24.88 -11.69
N ILE A 2 33.33 -24.07 -11.02
CA ILE A 2 33.12 -23.72 -9.62
C ILE A 2 32.07 -22.59 -9.64
N GLU A 3 30.87 -22.87 -9.15
CA GLU A 3 29.87 -21.82 -8.93
C GLU A 3 30.44 -20.79 -7.95
N ASP A 4 30.38 -19.52 -8.33
CA ASP A 4 30.76 -18.41 -7.45
C ASP A 4 29.79 -18.39 -6.26
N LYS A 5 30.33 -18.68 -5.06
CA LYS A 5 29.54 -18.86 -3.83
C LYS A 5 28.99 -17.56 -3.26
N ASN A 6 29.39 -16.39 -3.79
CA ASN A 6 28.95 -15.08 -3.32
C ASN A 6 28.53 -14.19 -4.49
N PRO A 7 27.31 -14.34 -5.02
CA PRO A 7 26.79 -13.41 -6.03
C PRO A 7 26.76 -11.99 -5.44
N LYS A 8 27.44 -11.04 -6.11
CA LYS A 8 27.34 -9.61 -5.77
C LYS A 8 25.89 -9.16 -5.93
N ARG A 9 25.32 -8.56 -4.88
CA ARG A 9 23.95 -8.03 -4.84
C ARG A 9 23.98 -6.52 -4.73
N THR A 10 23.08 -5.84 -5.42
CA THR A 10 22.90 -4.38 -5.32
C THR A 10 22.04 -4.05 -4.10
N PRO A 11 22.51 -3.23 -3.14
CA PRO A 11 21.69 -2.70 -2.06
C PRO A 11 20.57 -1.80 -2.58
N LEU A 12 19.35 -1.91 -2.04
CA LEU A 12 18.22 -1.05 -2.44
C LEU A 12 18.47 0.44 -2.17
N SER A 13 19.28 0.75 -1.16
CA SER A 13 19.68 2.13 -0.82
C SER A 13 20.41 2.85 -1.94
N GLU A 14 21.01 2.13 -2.90
CA GLU A 14 21.68 2.73 -4.06
C GLU A 14 20.69 3.21 -5.14
N LEU A 15 19.49 2.62 -5.19
CA LEU A 15 18.46 2.96 -6.18
C LEU A 15 17.53 4.06 -5.66
N GLY A 16 17.12 3.97 -4.39
CA GLY A 16 16.00 4.75 -3.87
C GLY A 16 14.65 4.28 -4.43
N GLU A 17 13.56 4.84 -3.92
CA GLU A 17 12.20 4.35 -4.18
C GLU A 17 11.78 4.44 -5.66
N PHE A 18 11.84 5.64 -6.24
CA PHE A 18 11.35 5.85 -7.61
C PHE A 18 12.12 5.02 -8.65
N LYS A 19 13.46 4.98 -8.56
CA LYS A 19 14.25 4.15 -9.48
C LYS A 19 14.02 2.67 -9.27
N LEU A 20 13.75 2.24 -8.03
CA LEU A 20 13.41 0.85 -7.76
C LEU A 20 12.07 0.49 -8.41
N ILE A 21 11.06 1.36 -8.30
CA ILE A 21 9.77 1.18 -8.98
C ILE A 21 9.98 1.12 -10.48
N ASP A 22 10.69 2.08 -11.07
CA ASP A 22 10.97 2.09 -12.51
C ASP A 22 11.65 0.78 -12.96
N HIS A 23 12.68 0.34 -12.24
CA HIS A 23 13.42 -0.87 -12.55
C HIS A 23 12.57 -2.14 -12.43
N LEU A 24 11.76 -2.27 -11.38
CA LEU A 24 10.90 -3.45 -11.18
C LEU A 24 9.75 -3.50 -12.18
N THR A 25 9.34 -2.36 -12.71
CA THR A 25 8.12 -2.24 -13.53
C THR A 25 8.40 -2.08 -15.03
N GLU A 26 9.67 -2.00 -15.43
CA GLU A 26 10.13 -1.74 -16.82
C GLU A 26 9.58 -2.71 -17.88
N HIS A 27 9.20 -3.92 -17.47
CA HIS A 27 8.68 -4.96 -18.37
C HIS A 27 7.18 -5.23 -18.22
N PHE A 28 6.50 -4.50 -17.32
CA PHE A 28 5.06 -4.63 -17.15
C PHE A 28 4.32 -3.95 -18.28
N LYS A 29 3.43 -4.70 -18.95
CA LYS A 29 2.58 -4.21 -20.04
C LYS A 29 1.13 -4.21 -19.61
N ILE A 30 0.39 -3.22 -20.07
CA ILE A 30 -1.07 -3.20 -19.93
C ILE A 30 -1.64 -4.26 -20.87
N ASN A 31 -2.19 -5.34 -20.29
CA ASN A 31 -2.77 -6.45 -21.04
C ASN A 31 -4.30 -6.37 -21.17
N HIS A 32 -4.96 -5.59 -20.31
CA HIS A 32 -6.41 -5.48 -20.27
C HIS A 32 -6.87 -4.12 -20.79
N LYS A 33 -7.84 -4.14 -21.71
CA LYS A 33 -8.45 -2.91 -22.27
C LYS A 33 -9.18 -2.06 -21.23
N SER A 34 -9.55 -2.65 -20.10
CA SER A 34 -10.17 -1.93 -18.98
C SER A 34 -9.16 -1.08 -18.22
N THR A 35 -7.85 -1.31 -18.33
CA THR A 35 -6.85 -0.47 -17.65
C THR A 35 -6.66 0.84 -18.40
N VAL A 36 -7.15 1.93 -17.82
CA VAL A 36 -6.96 3.30 -18.33
C VAL A 36 -5.63 3.86 -17.87
N LYS A 37 -5.28 3.62 -16.59
CA LYS A 37 -4.01 4.03 -16.00
C LYS A 37 -3.44 2.89 -15.15
N GLY A 38 -2.18 2.54 -15.43
CA GLY A 38 -1.43 1.53 -14.69
C GLY A 38 -0.45 2.16 -13.69
N ILE A 39 0.75 1.58 -13.60
CA ILE A 39 1.83 1.99 -12.70
C ILE A 39 2.30 3.43 -13.02
N GLY A 40 2.62 4.22 -11.99
CA GLY A 40 3.33 5.51 -12.13
C GLY A 40 2.55 6.76 -11.71
N ASP A 41 1.44 6.62 -10.99
CA ASP A 41 0.68 7.71 -10.37
C ASP A 41 0.09 7.22 -9.04
N ASP A 42 -0.62 8.08 -8.31
CA ASP A 42 -1.12 7.78 -6.96
C ASP A 42 -2.08 6.56 -6.91
N ALA A 43 -2.77 6.23 -8.01
CA ALA A 43 -3.61 5.05 -8.09
C ALA A 43 -3.79 4.52 -9.52
N ALA A 44 -4.18 3.24 -9.64
CA ALA A 44 -4.59 2.65 -10.90
C ALA A 44 -6.03 3.05 -11.25
N VAL A 45 -6.31 3.25 -12.55
CA VAL A 45 -7.66 3.59 -13.05
C VAL A 45 -8.14 2.49 -13.99
N LEU A 46 -9.29 1.90 -13.64
CA LEU A 46 -9.97 0.88 -14.42
C LEU A 46 -11.29 1.41 -14.97
N SER A 47 -11.63 1.09 -16.21
CA SER A 47 -12.89 1.49 -16.86
C SER A 47 -13.79 0.29 -17.10
N TYR A 48 -15.04 0.41 -16.64
CA TYR A 48 -16.10 -0.58 -16.83
C TYR A 48 -17.37 0.15 -17.30
N GLY A 49 -17.47 0.30 -18.63
CA GLY A 49 -18.59 0.98 -19.27
C GLY A 49 -18.59 2.48 -18.98
N LYS A 50 -19.62 2.98 -18.28
CA LYS A 50 -19.78 4.41 -17.97
C LYS A 50 -19.10 4.84 -16.66
N LYS A 51 -18.48 3.91 -15.93
CA LYS A 51 -17.85 4.18 -14.64
C LYS A 51 -16.36 3.87 -14.70
N GLN A 52 -15.60 4.67 -13.96
CA GLN A 52 -14.20 4.40 -13.65
C GLN A 52 -14.08 3.99 -12.19
N ILE A 53 -13.16 3.07 -11.93
CA ILE A 53 -12.79 2.60 -10.60
C ILE A 53 -11.35 3.00 -10.39
N VAL A 54 -11.09 3.69 -9.28
CA VAL A 54 -9.74 4.06 -8.84
C VAL A 54 -9.34 3.11 -7.72
N VAL A 55 -8.16 2.52 -7.83
CA VAL A 55 -7.64 1.52 -6.89
C VAL A 55 -6.24 1.93 -6.46
N SER A 56 -6.08 2.19 -5.16
CA SER A 56 -4.77 2.33 -4.49
C SER A 56 -4.67 1.26 -3.40
N THR A 57 -3.43 0.98 -2.99
CA THR A 57 -3.13 0.12 -1.85
C THR A 57 -1.84 0.60 -1.19
N ASP A 58 -1.92 0.78 0.12
CA ASP A 58 -0.79 1.15 0.97
C ASP A 58 -0.63 0.18 2.13
N LEU A 59 0.61 0.03 2.59
CA LEU A 59 0.93 -0.85 3.70
C LEU A 59 1.68 -0.09 4.80
N LEU A 60 1.12 -0.11 6.02
CA LEU A 60 1.78 0.41 7.22
C LEU A 60 2.48 -0.74 7.97
N VAL A 61 3.78 -0.60 8.21
CA VAL A 61 4.64 -1.62 8.85
C VAL A 61 5.18 -1.05 10.15
N GLU A 62 5.11 -1.82 11.23
CA GLU A 62 5.75 -1.47 12.49
C GLU A 62 7.28 -1.37 12.31
N GLY A 63 7.90 -0.33 12.86
CA GLY A 63 9.33 -0.03 12.71
C GLY A 63 9.71 0.66 11.38
N VAL A 64 8.75 0.84 10.46
CA VAL A 64 8.95 1.64 9.23
C VAL A 64 8.01 2.84 9.19
N HIS A 65 6.71 2.59 9.36
CA HIS A 65 5.64 3.60 9.19
C HIS A 65 5.00 4.05 10.51
N PHE A 66 5.12 3.23 11.56
CA PHE A 66 4.64 3.50 12.91
C PHE A 66 5.44 2.70 13.93
N ASP A 67 5.29 3.07 15.21
CA ASP A 67 5.83 2.34 16.35
C ASP A 67 4.76 2.34 17.45
N LEU A 68 4.47 1.18 18.01
CA LEU A 68 3.41 1.01 19.00
C LEU A 68 3.75 1.64 20.36
N SER A 69 5.01 2.01 20.61
CA SER A 69 5.41 2.73 21.82
C SER A 69 4.86 4.16 21.88
N TYR A 70 4.51 4.76 20.73
CA TYR A 70 3.99 6.13 20.67
C TYR A 70 2.82 6.35 19.70
N VAL A 71 2.36 5.31 18.98
CA VAL A 71 1.17 5.38 18.13
C VAL A 71 0.06 4.49 18.72
N PRO A 72 -0.97 5.08 19.37
CA PRO A 72 -2.14 4.33 19.82
C PRO A 72 -2.82 3.62 18.65
N LEU A 73 -3.29 2.39 18.87
CA LEU A 73 -3.89 1.55 17.83
C LEU A 73 -5.09 2.20 17.14
N LYS A 74 -5.92 2.94 17.89
CA LYS A 74 -7.02 3.71 17.31
C LYS A 74 -6.55 4.78 16.33
N HIS A 75 -5.47 5.49 16.64
CA HIS A 75 -4.89 6.47 15.72
C HIS A 75 -4.25 5.79 14.51
N LEU A 76 -3.62 4.63 14.72
CA LEU A 76 -3.10 3.82 13.63
C LEU A 76 -4.21 3.37 12.68
N GLY A 77 -5.36 2.94 13.20
CA GLY A 77 -6.52 2.53 12.42
C GLY A 77 -7.07 3.66 11.55
N TYR A 78 -7.25 4.85 12.13
CA TYR A 78 -7.65 6.04 11.38
C TYR A 78 -6.62 6.39 10.29
N LYS A 79 -5.33 6.41 10.63
CA LYS A 79 -4.23 6.67 9.69
C LYS A 79 -4.23 5.67 8.54
N ALA A 80 -4.42 4.37 8.81
CA ALA A 80 -4.40 3.30 7.81
C ALA A 80 -5.43 3.51 6.70
N VAL A 81 -6.62 4.04 7.05
CA VAL A 81 -7.64 4.40 6.06
C VAL A 81 -7.26 5.70 5.35
N MET A 82 -6.94 6.75 6.11
CA MET A 82 -6.73 8.09 5.55
C MET A 82 -5.57 8.19 4.55
N VAL A 83 -4.49 7.43 4.75
CA VAL A 83 -3.38 7.41 3.77
C VAL A 83 -3.85 6.88 2.41
N ASN A 84 -4.61 5.79 2.39
CA ASN A 84 -5.16 5.24 1.15
C ASN A 84 -6.24 6.15 0.52
N LEU A 85 -7.06 6.81 1.34
CA LEU A 85 -8.07 7.75 0.82
C LEU A 85 -7.43 8.98 0.19
N SER A 86 -6.28 9.42 0.71
CA SER A 86 -5.53 10.56 0.16
C SER A 86 -5.20 10.35 -1.32
N ASP A 87 -4.70 9.18 -1.70
CA ASP A 87 -4.39 8.85 -3.09
C ASP A 87 -5.64 8.90 -3.98
N VAL A 88 -6.75 8.34 -3.51
CA VAL A 88 -8.02 8.34 -4.24
C VAL A 88 -8.51 9.78 -4.48
N TYR A 89 -8.36 10.65 -3.47
CA TYR A 89 -8.73 12.05 -3.59
C TYR A 89 -7.77 12.85 -4.48
N ALA A 90 -6.47 12.56 -4.43
CA ALA A 90 -5.48 13.15 -5.35
C ALA A 90 -5.83 12.85 -6.82
N MET A 91 -6.42 11.68 -7.06
CA MET A 91 -6.92 11.25 -8.38
C MET A 91 -8.30 11.83 -8.75
N ASN A 92 -8.81 12.80 -7.99
CA ASN A 92 -10.13 13.43 -8.18
C ASN A 92 -11.29 12.42 -8.19
N ALA A 93 -11.15 11.34 -7.42
CA ALA A 93 -12.17 10.30 -7.28
C ALA A 93 -12.81 10.33 -5.90
N LYS A 94 -14.02 9.74 -5.81
CA LYS A 94 -14.71 9.55 -4.55
C LYS A 94 -14.41 8.15 -4.01
N ALA A 95 -13.83 8.07 -2.83
CA ALA A 95 -13.68 6.81 -2.11
C ALA A 95 -15.05 6.24 -1.70
N THR A 96 -15.24 4.94 -1.94
CA THR A 96 -16.54 4.27 -1.72
C THR A 96 -16.45 2.94 -0.98
N GLN A 97 -15.33 2.23 -1.09
CA GLN A 97 -15.08 0.97 -0.39
C GLN A 97 -13.60 0.90 0.00
N ILE A 98 -13.32 0.16 1.06
CA ILE A 98 -11.96 -0.17 1.49
C ILE A 98 -11.85 -1.68 1.73
N THR A 99 -10.64 -2.21 1.57
CA THR A 99 -10.26 -3.55 2.01
C THR A 99 -9.16 -3.43 3.04
N VAL A 100 -9.19 -4.26 4.08
CA VAL A 100 -8.20 -4.22 5.16
C VAL A 100 -7.52 -5.58 5.25
N SER A 101 -6.19 -5.58 5.15
CA SER A 101 -5.34 -6.74 5.39
C SER A 101 -4.43 -6.44 6.57
N ILE A 102 -4.40 -7.33 7.57
CA ILE A 102 -3.64 -7.14 8.81
C ILE A 102 -2.79 -8.37 9.05
N ALA A 103 -1.50 -8.16 9.26
CA ALA A 103 -0.59 -9.14 9.83
C ALA A 103 -0.29 -8.75 11.28
N VAL A 104 -0.64 -9.62 12.23
CA VAL A 104 -0.50 -9.34 13.67
C VAL A 104 0.02 -10.56 14.40
N SER A 105 0.86 -10.34 15.42
CA SER A 105 1.33 -11.40 16.31
C SER A 105 0.18 -11.93 17.18
N ASN A 106 0.18 -13.24 17.47
CA ASN A 106 -0.75 -13.85 18.42
C ASN A 106 -0.57 -13.38 19.89
N ARG A 107 0.42 -12.51 20.15
CA ARG A 107 0.62 -11.88 21.46
C ARG A 107 -0.34 -10.71 21.72
N PHE A 108 -0.98 -10.17 20.67
CA PHE A 108 -1.96 -9.10 20.85
C PHE A 108 -3.27 -9.67 21.39
N PRO A 109 -3.86 -9.02 22.41
CA PRO A 109 -5.21 -9.35 22.85
C PRO A 109 -6.23 -8.89 21.81
N LEU A 110 -7.45 -9.43 21.88
CA LEU A 110 -8.55 -9.09 20.96
C LEU A 110 -8.83 -7.58 21.00
N GLU A 111 -8.83 -7.00 22.19
CA GLU A 111 -9.13 -5.61 22.48
C GLU A 111 -8.18 -4.65 21.74
N ALA A 112 -6.95 -5.09 21.44
CA ALA A 112 -6.02 -4.30 20.63
C ALA A 112 -6.53 -4.17 19.18
N LEU A 113 -7.07 -5.24 18.61
CA LEU A 113 -7.66 -5.22 17.28
C LEU A 113 -8.99 -4.47 17.28
N GLU A 114 -9.77 -4.57 18.35
CA GLU A 114 -10.97 -3.75 18.51
C GLU A 114 -10.63 -2.26 18.52
N GLU A 115 -9.58 -1.83 19.22
CA GLU A 115 -9.11 -0.44 19.21
C GLU A 115 -8.64 -0.02 17.81
N LEU A 116 -7.91 -0.88 17.10
CA LEU A 116 -7.51 -0.61 15.71
C LEU A 116 -8.74 -0.40 14.82
N TYR A 117 -9.72 -1.29 14.88
CA TYR A 117 -10.94 -1.18 14.09
C TYR A 117 -11.85 -0.02 14.54
N ALA A 118 -11.84 0.34 15.82
CA ALA A 118 -12.49 1.54 16.31
C ALA A 118 -11.88 2.81 15.69
N GLY A 119 -10.59 2.78 15.31
CA GLY A 119 -9.94 3.83 14.53
C GLY A 119 -10.41 3.85 13.09
N ILE A 120 -10.41 2.69 12.45
CA ILE A 120 -10.84 2.49 11.05
C ILE A 120 -12.27 3.00 10.83
N THR A 121 -13.19 2.76 11.77
CA THR A 121 -14.59 3.19 11.63
C THR A 121 -14.82 4.69 11.81
N THR A 122 -13.81 5.44 12.27
CA THR A 122 -13.89 6.91 12.39
C THR A 122 -13.36 7.67 11.17
N ALA A 123 -12.68 6.96 10.26
CA ALA A 123 -12.20 7.52 8.99
C ALA A 123 -13.33 7.63 7.97
#